data_AF-A0A7S1WK91-F1
#
_entry.id   AF-A0A7S1WK91-F1
#
_cell.length_a   1.000
_cell.length_b   1.000
_cell.length_c   1.000
_cell.angle_alpha   90.00
_cell.angle_beta   90.00
_cell.angle_gamma   90.00
#
_symmetry.space_group_name_H-M   'P 1'
#
loop_
_entity.id
_entity.type
_entity.pdbx_description
1 polymer ?
#
loop_
_entity_poly.entity_id
_entity_poly.type
_entity_poly.pdbx_seq_one_letter_code
_entity_poly.pdbx_strand_id
1 'polypeptide(L)'
;VLEYLQDLPLRKIQGVGKVLERQIKVMLGVVTCGELRASAAAVKRAFGSRIKTVDFLMRISLGLSGGEVADEEGEVVGDVGRKSLSSERTFSPEADPEDLRKRLRELCRGVAEEMA
;
A
#
# COMPACT_ATOMS: atom_id res chain seq x y z
N VAL A 1 -1.23 6.46 -23.13
CA VAL A 1 -0.95 6.16 -21.71
C VAL A 1 0.02 7.16 -21.08
N LEU A 2 1.26 7.28 -21.58
CA LEU A 2 2.27 8.16 -20.96
C LEU A 2 1.88 9.65 -20.95
N GLU A 3 1.18 10.12 -21.97
CA GLU A 3 0.64 11.49 -22.06
C GLU A 3 -0.34 11.78 -20.93
N TYR A 4 -1.33 10.90 -20.70
CA TYR A 4 -2.25 11.01 -19.57
C TYR A 4 -1.51 11.01 -18.21
N LEU A 5 -0.48 10.18 -18.09
CA LEU A 5 0.31 10.09 -16.85
C LEU A 5 1.20 11.31 -16.63
N GLN A 6 1.51 12.10 -17.66
CA GLN A 6 2.49 13.18 -17.57
C GLN A 6 2.17 14.15 -16.42
N ASP A 7 0.91 14.60 -16.36
CA ASP A 7 0.44 15.60 -15.40
C ASP A 7 -0.38 14.99 -14.24
N LEU A 8 -0.48 13.65 -14.19
CA LEU A 8 -1.24 12.98 -13.14
C LEU A 8 -0.56 13.19 -11.77
N PRO A 9 -1.25 13.72 -10.75
CA PRO A 9 -0.69 13.85 -9.41
C PRO A 9 -0.41 12.48 -8.79
N LEU A 10 0.73 12.32 -8.14
CA LEU A 10 1.13 11.03 -7.55
C LEU A 10 0.10 10.48 -6.56
N ARG A 11 -0.58 11.35 -5.80
CA ARG A 11 -1.60 10.96 -4.82
C ARG A 11 -2.82 10.25 -5.43
N LYS A 12 -3.03 10.39 -6.74
CA LYS A 12 -4.09 9.70 -7.49
C LYS A 12 -3.72 8.27 -7.87
N ILE A 13 -2.45 7.88 -7.75
CA ILE A 13 -2.03 6.49 -7.97
C ILE A 13 -2.34 5.64 -6.74
N GLN A 14 -2.99 4.50 -6.96
CA GLN A 14 -3.25 3.51 -5.91
C GLN A 14 -1.93 2.98 -5.33
N GLY A 15 -1.83 2.94 -4.00
CA GLY A 15 -0.59 2.61 -3.29
C GLY A 15 0.27 3.83 -2.93
N VAL A 16 0.04 5.00 -3.54
CA VAL A 16 0.67 6.26 -3.12
C VAL A 16 -0.21 6.98 -2.08
N GLY A 17 0.04 6.66 -0.81
CA GLY A 17 -0.58 7.32 0.33
C GLY A 17 0.08 8.65 0.71
N LYS A 18 -0.50 9.34 1.70
CA LYS A 18 -0.03 10.65 2.23
C LYS A 18 1.45 10.64 2.62
N VAL A 19 1.93 9.55 3.22
CA VAL A 19 3.32 9.45 3.70
C VAL A 19 4.28 9.33 2.52
N LEU A 20 4.01 8.44 1.58
CA LEU A 20 4.88 8.21 0.42
C LEU A 20 4.95 9.44 -0.49
N GLU A 21 3.80 10.07 -0.76
CA GLU A 21 3.73 11.34 -1.49
C GLU A 21 4.61 12.41 -0.83
N ARG A 22 4.49 12.60 0.49
CA ARG A 22 5.28 13.60 1.21
C ARG A 22 6.78 13.28 1.16
N GLN A 23 7.16 12.00 1.30
CA GLN A 23 8.56 11.58 1.20
C GLN A 23 9.14 11.93 -0.17
N ILE A 24 8.43 11.58 -1.25
CA ILE A 24 8.84 11.87 -2.63
C ILE A 24 8.97 13.38 -2.83
N LYS A 25 7.98 14.17 -2.40
CA LYS A 25 7.99 15.62 -2.52
C LYS A 25 9.16 16.27 -1.78
N VAL A 26 9.43 15.85 -0.53
CA VAL A 26 10.51 16.44 0.28
C VAL A 26 11.89 16.01 -0.21
N MET A 27 12.06 14.76 -0.63
CA MET A 27 13.37 14.23 -1.03
C MET A 27 13.74 14.58 -2.47
N LEU A 28 12.74 14.65 -3.37
CA LEU A 28 12.95 14.75 -4.81
C LEU A 28 12.32 16.00 -5.44
N GLY A 29 11.44 16.71 -4.73
CA GLY A 29 10.71 17.86 -5.28
C GLY A 29 9.61 17.48 -6.29
N VAL A 30 9.27 16.19 -6.38
CA VAL A 30 8.37 15.62 -7.39
C VAL A 30 6.94 15.56 -6.88
N VAL A 31 5.97 15.91 -7.73
CA VAL A 31 4.53 15.86 -7.43
C VAL A 31 3.70 15.16 -8.51
N THR A 32 4.18 15.07 -9.76
CA THR A 32 3.49 14.36 -10.86
C THR A 32 4.19 13.06 -11.26
N CYS A 33 3.49 12.19 -11.98
CA CYS A 33 4.10 10.94 -12.47
C CYS A 33 5.13 11.18 -13.58
N GLY A 34 4.94 12.22 -14.41
CA GLY A 34 5.93 12.61 -15.41
C GLY A 34 7.26 13.04 -14.80
N GLU A 35 7.20 13.86 -13.76
CA GLU A 35 8.37 14.27 -12.97
C GLU A 35 9.04 13.08 -12.26
N LEU A 36 8.23 12.15 -11.72
CA LEU A 36 8.74 10.93 -11.09
C LEU A 36 9.53 10.07 -12.08
N ARG A 37 9.00 9.91 -13.29
CA ARG A 37 9.64 9.18 -14.39
C ARG A 37 10.95 9.84 -14.83
N ALA A 38 10.96 11.16 -14.98
CA ALA A 38 12.18 11.92 -15.29
C ALA A 38 13.25 11.79 -14.19
N SER A 39 12.81 11.61 -12.94
CA SER A 39 13.68 11.51 -11.76
C SER A 39 14.07 10.08 -11.39
N ALA A 40 13.96 9.10 -12.30
CA ALA A 40 14.16 7.67 -12.01
C ALA A 40 15.48 7.35 -11.27
N ALA A 41 16.60 7.96 -11.68
CA ALA A 41 17.89 7.75 -11.02
C ALA A 41 17.90 8.30 -9.57
N ALA A 42 17.23 9.44 -9.34
CA ALA A 42 17.12 10.03 -8.01
C ALA A 42 16.20 9.20 -7.11
N VAL A 43 15.10 8.64 -7.64
CA VAL A 43 14.23 7.70 -6.93
C VAL A 43 15.02 6.45 -6.49
N LYS A 44 15.81 5.86 -7.39
CA LYS A 44 16.67 4.70 -7.06
C LYS A 44 17.65 5.00 -5.92
N ARG A 45 18.21 6.20 -5.87
CA ARG A 45 19.10 6.62 -4.77
C ARG A 45 18.34 6.86 -3.47
N ALA A 46 17.26 7.64 -3.52
CA ALA A 46 16.49 8.03 -2.33
C ALA A 46 15.81 6.83 -1.65
N PHE A 47 15.40 5.83 -2.42
CA PHE A 47 14.74 4.62 -1.93
C PHE A 47 15.61 3.36 -2.10
N GLY A 48 16.93 3.50 -2.19
CA GLY A 48 17.84 2.37 -2.49
C GLY A 48 17.73 1.20 -1.49
N SER A 49 17.45 1.49 -0.22
CA SER A 49 17.20 0.46 0.80
C SER A 49 15.80 -0.18 0.72
N ARG A 50 14.90 0.36 -0.10
CA ARG A 50 13.50 -0.05 -0.28
C ARG A 50 13.24 -0.46 -1.74
N ILE A 51 13.90 -1.53 -2.18
CA ILE A 51 13.88 -2.00 -3.58
C ILE A 51 12.46 -2.21 -4.12
N LYS A 52 11.54 -2.80 -3.32
CA LYS A 52 10.13 -2.97 -3.73
C LYS A 52 9.41 -1.65 -3.97
N THR A 53 9.75 -0.60 -3.21
CA THR A 53 9.21 0.75 -3.42
C THR A 53 9.77 1.35 -4.70
N VAL A 54 11.08 1.18 -4.97
CA VAL A 54 11.68 1.63 -6.23
C VAL A 54 11.00 0.96 -7.42
N ASP A 55 10.87 -0.36 -7.39
CA ASP A 55 10.20 -1.12 -8.46
C ASP A 55 8.77 -0.65 -8.66
N PHE A 56 7.98 -0.56 -7.58
CA PHE A 56 6.63 0.00 -7.61
C PHE A 56 6.58 1.39 -8.26
N LEU A 57 7.42 2.33 -7.80
CA LEU A 57 7.46 3.70 -8.32
C LEU A 57 7.87 3.76 -9.80
N MET A 58 8.80 2.91 -10.24
CA MET A 58 9.19 2.83 -11.65
C MET A 58 8.04 2.27 -12.50
N ARG A 59 7.40 1.17 -12.06
CA ARG A 59 6.29 0.54 -12.77
C ARG A 59 5.11 1.50 -12.94
N ILE A 60 4.66 2.13 -11.85
CA ILE A 60 3.53 3.08 -11.92
C ILE A 60 3.88 4.31 -12.78
N SER A 61 5.16 4.75 -12.78
CA SER A 61 5.59 5.86 -13.62
C SER A 61 5.50 5.53 -15.11
N LEU A 62 5.48 4.26 -15.49
CA LEU A 62 5.28 3.79 -16.87
C LEU A 62 3.83 3.38 -17.17
N GLY A 63 2.94 3.45 -16.17
CA GLY A 63 1.56 2.97 -16.29
C GLY A 63 1.43 1.45 -16.22
N LEU A 64 2.42 0.76 -15.65
CA LEU A 64 2.41 -0.70 -15.48
C LEU A 64 1.74 -1.06 -14.16
N SER A 65 0.62 -1.77 -14.23
CA SER A 65 -0.02 -2.44 -13.10
C SER A 65 0.17 -3.96 -13.25
N GLY A 66 0.51 -4.65 -12.17
CA GLY A 66 0.61 -6.12 -12.17
C GLY A 66 1.87 -6.58 -11.45
N GLY A 67 1.69 -7.07 -10.24
CA GLY A 67 2.63 -7.97 -9.57
C GLY A 67 1.83 -9.15 -9.08
N GLU A 68 1.05 -9.76 -9.98
CA GLU A 68 0.33 -11.00 -9.71
C GLU A 68 1.11 -12.12 -10.40
N VAL A 69 1.28 -13.20 -9.65
CA VAL A 69 2.19 -14.31 -9.92
C VAL A 69 1.70 -15.03 -11.18
N ALA A 70 2.53 -14.96 -12.22
CA ALA A 70 2.52 -15.92 -13.30
C ALA A 70 3.29 -17.17 -12.85
N ASP A 71 2.75 -18.36 -13.09
CA ASP A 71 3.54 -19.59 -13.04
C ASP A 71 4.51 -19.69 -14.24
N GLU A 72 5.17 -20.83 -14.42
CA GLU A 72 6.17 -21.05 -15.49
C GLU A 72 5.58 -20.93 -16.92
N GLU A 73 4.25 -20.93 -17.05
CA GLU A 73 3.50 -20.86 -18.31
C GLU A 73 2.81 -19.50 -18.54
N GLY A 74 2.81 -18.61 -17.54
CA GLY A 74 2.34 -17.24 -17.68
C GLY A 74 0.95 -16.94 -17.08
N GLU A 75 0.33 -17.88 -16.36
CA GLU A 75 -1.06 -17.72 -15.88
C GLU A 75 -1.16 -17.01 -14.52
N VAL A 76 -2.11 -16.08 -14.37
CA VAL A 76 -2.40 -15.42 -13.08
C VAL A 76 -3.01 -16.46 -12.13
N VAL A 77 -2.25 -16.87 -11.12
CA VAL A 77 -2.65 -17.97 -10.25
C VAL A 77 -3.75 -17.54 -9.25
N GLY A 78 -5.01 -17.74 -9.65
CA GLY A 78 -6.16 -18.08 -8.80
C GLY A 78 -6.83 -17.00 -7.94
N ASP A 79 -7.95 -17.40 -7.30
CA ASP A 79 -8.54 -16.72 -6.15
C ASP A 79 -7.56 -16.84 -4.98
N VAL A 80 -6.89 -15.73 -4.66
CA VAL A 80 -5.97 -15.70 -3.52
C VAL A 80 -6.82 -15.73 -2.27
N GLY A 81 -7.06 -16.94 -1.75
CA GLY A 81 -7.90 -17.17 -0.57
C GLY A 81 -7.59 -16.18 0.56
N ARG A 82 -8.64 -15.78 1.29
CA ARG A 82 -8.56 -14.78 2.37
C ARG A 82 -7.40 -15.08 3.32
N LYS A 83 -6.41 -14.16 3.37
CA LYS A 83 -5.17 -14.35 4.16
C LYS A 83 -5.32 -14.06 5.65
N SER A 84 -6.27 -13.20 6.01
CA SER A 84 -6.51 -12.84 7.41
C SER A 84 -7.97 -12.46 7.65
N LEU A 85 -8.40 -12.61 8.90
CA LEU A 85 -9.68 -12.14 9.43
C LEU A 85 -9.38 -11.39 10.73
N SER A 86 -9.96 -10.20 10.91
CA SER A 86 -9.69 -9.34 12.06
C SER A 86 -10.92 -8.50 12.41
N SER A 87 -11.11 -8.22 13.70
CA SER A 87 -12.10 -7.28 14.21
C SER A 87 -11.40 -6.24 15.08
N GLU A 88 -11.70 -4.96 14.85
CA GLU A 88 -11.17 -3.85 15.63
C GLU A 88 -12.28 -2.85 15.95
N ARG A 89 -12.16 -2.18 17.11
CA ARG A 89 -13.13 -1.16 17.54
C ARG A 89 -12.43 -0.06 18.31
N THR A 90 -12.68 1.19 17.92
CA THR A 90 -12.24 2.37 18.67
C THR A 90 -13.17 2.61 19.86
N PHE A 91 -12.62 2.88 21.04
CA PHE A 91 -13.34 3.19 22.27
C PHE A 91 -12.73 4.41 22.98
N SER A 92 -13.51 5.06 23.83
CA SER A 92 -13.03 6.14 24.69
C SER A 92 -11.93 5.63 25.63
N PRO A 93 -11.01 6.48 26.12
CA PRO A 93 -9.95 6.05 27.03
C PRO A 93 -10.49 5.28 28.23
N GLU A 94 -9.96 4.07 28.45
CA GLU A 94 -10.37 3.15 29.51
C GLU A 94 -9.12 2.74 30.29
N ALA A 95 -9.12 2.92 31.61
CA ALA A 95 -7.97 2.57 32.46
C ALA A 95 -8.16 1.26 33.22
N ASP A 96 -9.42 0.79 33.38
CA ASP A 96 -9.72 -0.43 34.10
C ASP A 96 -9.33 -1.68 33.27
N PRO A 97 -8.42 -2.52 33.77
CA PRO A 97 -8.06 -3.78 33.11
C PRO A 97 -9.24 -4.73 32.88
N GLU A 98 -10.27 -4.74 33.74
CA GLU A 98 -11.43 -5.63 33.57
C GLU A 98 -12.30 -5.22 32.38
N ASP A 99 -12.52 -3.92 32.18
CA ASP A 99 -13.27 -3.42 31.02
C ASP A 99 -12.51 -3.68 29.71
N LEU A 100 -11.18 -3.55 29.73
CA LEU A 100 -10.34 -3.93 28.58
C LEU A 100 -10.43 -5.43 28.28
N ARG A 101 -10.41 -6.30 29.31
CA ARG A 101 -10.60 -7.75 29.15
C ARG A 101 -11.97 -8.08 28.58
N LYS A 102 -13.02 -7.38 29.02
CA LYS A 102 -14.38 -7.56 28.50
C LYS A 102 -14.44 -7.23 27.01
N ARG A 103 -13.91 -6.07 26.59
CA ARG A 103 -13.85 -5.66 25.18
C ARG A 103 -13.05 -6.65 24.33
N LEU A 104 -11.93 -7.13 24.85
CA LEU A 104 -11.14 -8.16 24.17
C LEU A 104 -11.96 -9.45 23.95
N ARG A 105 -12.68 -9.93 24.97
CA ARG A 105 -13.56 -11.10 24.83
C ARG A 105 -14.65 -10.88 23.79
N GLU A 106 -15.24 -9.68 23.72
CA GLU A 106 -16.23 -9.33 22.70
C GLU A 106 -15.64 -9.38 21.29
N LEU A 107 -14.45 -8.82 21.07
CA LEU A 107 -13.75 -8.87 19.78
C LEU A 107 -13.38 -10.32 19.40
N CYS A 108 -12.86 -11.10 20.34
CA CYS A 108 -12.54 -12.52 20.12
C CYS A 108 -13.79 -13.33 19.76
N ARG A 109 -14.93 -13.07 20.41
CA ARG A 109 -16.19 -13.74 20.09
C ARG A 109 -16.65 -13.41 18.68
N GLY A 110 -16.60 -12.14 18.27
CA GLY A 110 -16.99 -11.73 16.92
C GLY A 110 -16.12 -12.38 15.84
N VAL A 111 -14.80 -12.41 16.04
CA VAL A 111 -13.90 -13.12 15.10
C VAL A 111 -14.20 -14.62 15.08
N ALA A 112 -14.43 -15.26 16.23
CA ALA A 112 -14.74 -16.68 16.29
C ALA A 112 -16.05 -17.05 15.60
N GLU A 113 -17.08 -16.19 15.72
CA GLU A 113 -18.37 -16.34 15.02
C GLU A 113 -18.20 -16.23 13.50
N GLU A 114 -17.33 -15.34 12.98
CA GLU A 114 -17.04 -15.18 11.55
C GLU A 114 -16.08 -16.25 10.97
N MET A 115 -15.42 -17.03 11.84
CA MET A 115 -14.60 -18.17 11.46
C MET A 115 -15.37 -19.48 11.36
N ALA A 116 -16.51 -19.59 12.05
CA ALA A 116 -17.36 -20.78 12.09
C ALA A 116 -18.22 -20.92 10.82
#